data_AF-A0AAV9TRQ0-F1
#
_entry.id   AF-A0AAV9TRQ0-F1
#
_cell.length_a   1.000
_cell.length_b   1.000
_cell.length_c   1.000
_cell.angle_alpha   90.00
_cell.angle_beta   90.00
_cell.angle_gamma   90.00
#
_symmetry.space_group_name_H-M   'P 1'
#
loop_
_entity.id
_entity.type
_entity.pdbx_description
1 polymer ?
#
loop_
_entity_poly.entity_id
_entity_poly.type
_entity_poly.pdbx_seq_one_letter_code
_entity_poly.pdbx_strand_id
1 'polypeptide(L)'
;MESSKVTQKLTSDADWTKWYGNLKLVARIHEVWNYIDPDQQLVNNRPRLTELSPEAENFTNELALAKARHADRMEDYKRANKGIIAVLSWVTSTVEAQYINYVSSKESLREMIIALRDELAPDNYARQQLILRCY
;
A
#
# COMPACT_ATOMS: atom_id res chain seq x y z
N MET A 1 7.07 -30.70 -11.36
CA MET A 1 5.83 -30.01 -11.78
C MET A 1 5.78 -28.71 -11.03
N GLU A 2 6.20 -27.61 -11.67
CA GLU A 2 6.08 -26.27 -11.10
C GLU A 2 4.60 -25.94 -11.03
N SER A 3 4.06 -25.87 -9.82
CA SER A 3 2.73 -25.32 -9.59
C SER A 3 2.85 -23.82 -9.83
N SER A 4 2.65 -23.39 -11.07
CA SER A 4 2.47 -21.99 -11.43
C SER A 4 1.38 -21.46 -10.50
N LYS A 5 1.76 -20.77 -9.42
CA LYS A 5 0.82 -20.06 -8.56
C LYS A 5 0.14 -19.06 -9.48
N VAL A 6 -1.05 -19.40 -9.94
CA VAL A 6 -1.91 -18.51 -10.70
C VAL A 6 -2.20 -17.36 -9.76
N THR A 7 -1.45 -16.27 -9.90
CA THR A 7 -1.75 -15.03 -9.21
C THR A 7 -3.11 -14.60 -9.74
N GLN A 8 -4.16 -14.80 -8.92
CA GLN A 8 -5.53 -14.49 -9.28
C GLN A 8 -5.59 -13.07 -9.81
N LYS A 9 -6.02 -12.90 -11.06
CA LYS A 9 -6.25 -11.58 -11.64
C LYS A 9 -7.59 -11.03 -11.16
N LEU A 10 -7.64 -9.72 -10.90
CA LEU A 10 -8.86 -8.98 -10.62
C LEU A 10 -9.50 -8.58 -11.96
N THR A 11 -10.44 -9.42 -12.42
CA THR A 11 -11.20 -9.21 -13.67
C THR A 11 -12.66 -8.85 -13.41
N SER A 12 -13.16 -9.16 -12.21
CA SER A 12 -14.55 -8.93 -11.83
C SER A 12 -14.69 -8.76 -10.32
N ASP A 13 -15.88 -8.38 -9.87
CA ASP A 13 -16.26 -8.31 -8.46
C ASP A 13 -16.12 -9.66 -7.73
N ALA A 14 -16.38 -10.77 -8.43
CA ALA A 14 -16.21 -12.12 -7.89
C ALA A 14 -14.77 -12.42 -7.46
N ASP A 15 -13.77 -11.82 -8.11
CA ASP A 15 -12.36 -11.99 -7.79
C ASP A 15 -11.93 -11.19 -6.56
N TRP A 16 -12.69 -10.14 -6.20
CA TRP A 16 -12.29 -9.14 -5.20
C TRP A 16 -11.85 -9.76 -3.88
N THR A 17 -12.65 -10.67 -3.33
CA THR A 17 -12.40 -11.24 -2.00
C THR A 17 -11.06 -11.97 -1.95
N LYS A 18 -10.76 -12.76 -2.98
CA LYS A 18 -9.51 -13.53 -3.06
C LYS A 18 -8.33 -12.63 -3.41
N TRP A 19 -8.52 -11.70 -4.35
CA TRP A 19 -7.49 -10.74 -4.75
C TRP A 19 -7.07 -9.84 -3.58
N TYR A 20 -8.03 -9.28 -2.84
CA TYR A 20 -7.76 -8.42 -1.69
C TYR A 20 -7.07 -9.19 -0.55
N GLY A 21 -7.41 -10.48 -0.35
CA GLY A 21 -6.67 -11.36 0.55
C GLY A 21 -5.20 -11.54 0.15
N ASN A 22 -4.93 -11.72 -1.15
CA ASN A 22 -3.57 -11.80 -1.68
C ASN A 22 -2.82 -10.48 -1.56
N LEU A 23 -3.48 -9.35 -1.83
CA LEU A 23 -2.92 -8.01 -1.64
C LEU A 23 -2.44 -7.81 -0.20
N LYS A 24 -3.28 -8.16 0.79
CA LYS A 24 -2.92 -8.12 2.21
C LYS A 24 -1.67 -8.94 2.52
N LEU A 25 -1.57 -10.15 1.95
CA LEU A 25 -0.42 -11.02 2.14
C LEU A 25 0.86 -10.41 1.55
N VAL A 26 0.81 -9.96 0.30
CA VAL A 26 1.97 -9.35 -0.41
C VAL A 26 2.44 -8.09 0.31
N ALA A 27 1.50 -7.24 0.74
CA ALA A 27 1.82 -6.04 1.48
C ALA A 27 2.42 -6.30 2.87
N ARG A 28 2.03 -7.39 3.53
CA ARG A 28 2.64 -7.84 4.80
C ARG A 28 4.04 -8.40 4.59
N ILE A 29 4.27 -9.16 3.50
CA ILE A 29 5.61 -9.64 3.12
C ILE A 29 6.57 -8.47 2.89
N HIS A 30 6.07 -7.38 2.31
CA HIS A 30 6.83 -6.16 2.11
C HIS A 30 6.77 -5.17 3.28
N GLU A 31 6.13 -5.53 4.40
CA GLU A 31 6.00 -4.73 5.62
C GLU A 31 5.37 -3.33 5.41
N VAL A 32 4.53 -3.17 4.40
CA VAL A 32 3.96 -1.88 3.99
C VAL A 32 2.43 -1.80 4.11
N TRP A 33 1.78 -2.81 4.68
CA TRP A 33 0.31 -2.84 4.82
C TRP A 33 -0.24 -1.53 5.40
N ASN A 34 0.36 -1.01 6.47
CA ASN A 34 -0.10 0.21 7.13
C ASN A 34 -0.11 1.44 6.21
N TYR A 35 0.76 1.48 5.18
CA TYR A 35 0.83 2.58 4.22
C TYR A 35 -0.15 2.48 3.06
N ILE A 36 -0.76 1.31 2.85
CA ILE A 36 -1.67 1.07 1.73
C ILE A 36 -3.09 0.69 2.16
N ASP A 37 -3.27 0.34 3.44
CA ASP A 37 -4.55 -0.07 4.02
C ASP A 37 -5.62 1.00 3.77
N PRO A 38 -6.70 0.73 3.04
CA PRO A 38 -7.68 1.75 2.68
C PRO A 38 -8.39 2.39 3.88
N ASP A 39 -8.36 1.76 5.05
CA ASP A 39 -9.06 2.24 6.26
C ASP A 39 -8.14 3.03 7.20
N GLN A 40 -6.84 3.12 6.89
CA GLN A 40 -5.88 3.90 7.66
C GLN A 40 -5.60 5.27 7.01
N GLN A 41 -4.76 6.08 7.65
CA GLN A 41 -4.27 7.37 7.11
C GLN A 41 -2.75 7.51 7.16
N LEU A 42 -2.01 6.42 7.40
CA LEU A 42 -0.56 6.48 7.52
C LEU A 42 0.11 6.70 6.16
N VAL A 43 0.78 7.85 5.99
CA VAL A 43 1.51 8.18 4.76
C VAL A 43 3.01 8.02 4.98
N ASN A 44 3.69 7.34 4.06
CA ASN A 44 5.15 7.26 4.06
C ASN A 44 5.75 8.60 3.61
N ASN A 45 5.90 9.53 4.55
CA ASN A 45 6.42 10.87 4.26
C ASN A 45 7.95 10.89 4.26
N ARG A 46 8.54 11.63 3.33
CA ARG A 46 9.99 11.84 3.29
C ARG A 46 10.44 12.57 4.57
N PRO A 47 11.37 12.00 5.36
CA PRO A 47 11.89 12.62 6.56
C PRO A 47 12.56 13.96 6.27
N ARG A 48 12.20 14.97 7.05
CA ARG A 48 12.89 16.28 7.06
C ARG A 48 13.94 16.29 8.15
N LEU A 49 15.05 16.97 7.89
CA LEU A 49 16.06 17.22 8.91
C LEU A 49 15.43 18.15 9.96
N THR A 50 15.64 17.83 11.23
CA THR A 50 15.17 18.68 12.32
C THR A 50 15.97 19.98 12.32
N GLU A 51 15.28 21.11 12.28
CA GLU A 51 15.90 22.43 12.42
C GLU A 51 16.39 22.61 13.86
N LEU A 52 17.61 23.10 14.01
CA LEU A 52 18.24 23.37 15.31
C LEU A 52 18.44 24.87 15.47
N SER A 53 18.24 25.37 16.68
CA SER A 53 18.56 26.76 17.02
C SER A 53 20.08 26.93 17.03
N PRO A 54 20.62 27.97 16.36
CA PRO A 54 22.05 28.24 16.33
C PRO A 54 22.62 28.65 17.69
N GLU A 55 21.77 29.02 18.66
CA GLU A 55 22.15 29.38 20.03
C GLU A 55 22.24 28.16 20.97
N ALA A 56 22.06 26.93 20.47
CA ALA A 56 22.10 25.74 21.31
C ALA A 56 23.49 25.53 21.96
N GLU A 57 23.50 25.38 23.28
CA GLU A 57 24.72 25.22 24.10
C GLU A 57 25.59 24.03 23.65
N ASN A 58 24.97 23.01 23.05
CA ASN A 58 25.63 21.81 22.51
C ASN A 58 25.33 21.60 21.01
N PHE A 59 25.25 22.70 20.23
CA PHE A 59 24.83 22.69 18.82
C PHE A 59 25.51 21.59 17.98
N THR A 60 26.81 21.35 18.14
CA THR A 60 27.56 20.34 17.38
C THR A 60 27.08 18.92 17.67
N ASN A 61 26.88 18.57 18.95
CA ASN A 61 26.40 17.27 19.39
C ASN A 61 24.93 17.07 18.97
N GLU A 62 24.10 18.10 19.13
CA GLU A 62 22.70 18.06 18.70
C GLU A 62 22.57 17.93 17.19
N LEU A 63 23.41 18.61 16.41
CA LEU A 63 23.47 18.50 14.96
C LEU A 63 23.90 17.10 14.51
N ALA A 64 24.92 16.53 15.16
CA ALA A 64 25.35 15.16 14.88
C ALA A 64 24.22 14.16 15.16
N LEU A 65 23.52 14.30 16.29
CA LEU A 65 22.38 13.46 16.66
C LEU A 65 21.20 13.64 15.71
N ALA A 66 20.87 14.87 15.31
CA ALA A 66 19.81 15.17 14.36
C ALA A 66 20.09 14.56 12.99
N LYS A 67 21.35 14.61 12.52
CA LYS A 67 21.80 13.95 11.29
C LYS A 67 21.71 12.43 11.38
N ALA A 68 22.15 11.82 12.49
CA ALA A 68 22.05 10.38 12.69
C ALA A 68 20.57 9.91 12.66
N ARG A 69 19.70 10.56 13.44
CA ARG A 69 18.25 10.27 13.43
C ARG A 69 17.59 10.53 12.08
N HIS A 70 18.09 11.49 11.30
CA HIS A 70 17.60 11.73 9.95
C HIS A 70 18.02 10.62 9.00
N ALA A 71 19.26 10.15 9.09
CA ALA A 71 19.77 9.03 8.31
C ALA A 71 18.96 7.76 8.58
N ASP A 72 18.73 7.40 9.85
CA ASP A 72 17.93 6.24 10.24
C ASP A 72 16.51 6.32 9.65
N ARG A 73 15.83 7.45 9.87
CA ARG A 73 14.49 7.68 9.30
C ARG A 73 14.48 7.63 7.77
N MET A 74 15.55 8.11 7.12
CA MET A 74 15.67 8.06 5.66
C MET A 74 15.84 6.64 5.15
N GLU A 75 16.53 5.77 5.88
CA GLU A 75 16.62 4.35 5.56
C GLU A 75 15.27 3.65 5.68
N ASP A 76 14.54 3.89 6.77
CA ASP A 76 13.18 3.37 6.96
C ASP A 76 12.24 3.83 5.85
N TYR A 77 12.27 5.13 5.51
CA TYR A 77 11.50 5.69 4.40
C TYR A 77 11.81 5.00 3.07
N LYS A 78 13.09 4.79 2.76
CA LYS A 78 13.52 4.11 1.52
C LYS A 78 13.06 2.66 1.49
N ARG A 79 13.15 1.95 2.63
CA ARG A 79 12.70 0.56 2.76
C ARG A 79 11.20 0.46 2.52
N ALA A 80 10.40 1.30 3.18
CA ALA A 80 8.96 1.36 2.98
C ALA A 80 8.60 1.73 1.53
N ASN A 81 9.28 2.72 0.94
CA ASN A 81 9.02 3.12 -0.44
C ASN A 81 9.31 2.00 -1.44
N LYS A 82 10.40 1.24 -1.23
CA LYS A 82 10.70 0.04 -2.04
C LYS A 82 9.60 -1.01 -1.94
N GLY A 83 9.08 -1.26 -0.73
CA GLY A 83 7.96 -2.15 -0.51
C GLY A 83 6.68 -1.68 -1.21
N ILE A 84 6.35 -0.39 -1.11
CA ILE A 84 5.18 0.20 -1.78
C ILE A 84 5.28 0.04 -3.30
N ILE A 85 6.44 0.31 -3.90
CA ILE A 85 6.67 0.12 -5.33
C ILE A 85 6.52 -1.35 -5.74
N ALA A 86 7.01 -2.28 -4.92
CA ALA A 86 6.87 -3.72 -5.18
C ALA A 86 5.38 -4.15 -5.16
N VAL A 87 4.61 -3.66 -4.19
CA VAL A 87 3.16 -3.92 -4.13
C VAL A 87 2.45 -3.25 -5.31
N LEU A 88 2.82 -2.02 -5.68
CA LEU A 88 2.24 -1.34 -6.85
C LEU A 88 2.46 -2.17 -8.13
N SER A 89 3.68 -2.64 -8.36
CA SER A 89 4.01 -3.52 -9.49
C SER A 89 3.14 -4.79 -9.48
N TRP A 90 2.98 -5.40 -8.31
CA TRP A 90 2.09 -6.55 -8.13
C TRP A 90 0.63 -6.21 -8.45
N VAL A 91 0.10 -5.07 -7.97
CA VAL A 91 -1.26 -4.61 -8.30
C VAL A 91 -1.40 -4.41 -9.81
N THR A 92 -0.48 -3.69 -10.44
CA THR A 92 -0.54 -3.43 -11.90
C THR A 92 -0.46 -4.69 -12.76
N SER A 93 0.16 -5.76 -12.27
CA SER A 93 0.26 -7.04 -12.98
C SER A 93 -0.91 -7.99 -12.72
N THR A 94 -1.70 -7.72 -11.67
CA THR A 94 -2.79 -8.58 -11.22
C THR A 94 -4.16 -7.96 -11.38
N VAL A 95 -4.27 -6.71 -11.81
CA VAL A 95 -5.54 -6.06 -12.12
C VAL A 95 -5.67 -5.95 -13.64
N GLU A 96 -6.89 -6.17 -14.15
CA GLU A 96 -7.15 -6.06 -15.58
C GLU A 96 -6.97 -4.62 -16.10
N ALA A 97 -6.52 -4.50 -17.35
CA ALA A 97 -6.14 -3.22 -17.95
C ALA A 97 -7.24 -2.15 -17.88
N GLN A 98 -8.52 -2.54 -18.01
CA GLN A 98 -9.64 -1.63 -17.89
C GLN A 98 -9.70 -0.91 -16.53
N TYR A 99 -9.50 -1.66 -15.44
CA TYR A 99 -9.51 -1.13 -14.09
C TYR A 99 -8.22 -0.38 -13.77
N ILE A 100 -7.08 -0.81 -14.32
CA ILE A 100 -5.82 -0.06 -14.22
C ILE A 100 -5.95 1.33 -14.86
N ASN A 101 -6.56 1.42 -16.04
CA ASN A 101 -6.78 2.71 -16.69
C ASN A 101 -7.67 3.61 -15.83
N TYR A 102 -8.71 3.05 -15.21
CA TYR A 102 -9.60 3.77 -14.29
C TYR A 102 -8.86 4.35 -13.08
N VAL A 103 -7.97 3.58 -12.46
CA VAL A 103 -7.23 4.02 -11.26
C VAL A 103 -5.89 4.70 -11.53
N SER A 104 -5.45 4.77 -12.79
CA SER A 104 -4.16 5.37 -13.17
C SER A 104 -4.03 6.86 -12.83
N SER A 105 -5.17 7.55 -12.68
CA SER A 105 -5.24 8.97 -12.31
C SER A 105 -5.03 9.24 -10.81
N LYS A 106 -4.92 8.21 -9.97
CA LYS A 106 -4.76 8.35 -8.52
C LYS A 106 -3.31 8.60 -8.14
N GLU A 107 -3.10 9.43 -7.12
CA GLU A 107 -1.75 9.88 -6.73
C GLU A 107 -1.02 8.86 -5.86
N SER A 108 -1.76 7.96 -5.20
CA SER A 108 -1.18 6.94 -4.34
C SER A 108 -1.77 5.55 -4.57
N LEU A 109 -0.97 4.52 -4.28
CA LEU A 109 -1.42 3.12 -4.29
C LEU A 109 -2.64 2.90 -3.38
N ARG A 110 -2.71 3.61 -2.25
CA ARG A 110 -3.86 3.56 -1.34
C ARG A 110 -5.14 4.04 -2.04
N GLU A 111 -5.09 5.17 -2.72
CA GLU A 111 -6.22 5.70 -3.49
C GLU A 111 -6.62 4.78 -4.65
N MET A 112 -5.65 4.14 -5.31
CA MET A 112 -5.93 3.11 -6.30
C MET A 112 -6.72 1.95 -5.68
N ILE A 113 -6.29 1.45 -4.52
CA ILE A 113 -6.97 0.35 -3.82
C ILE A 113 -8.37 0.75 -3.37
N ILE A 114 -8.55 1.99 -2.88
CA ILE A 114 -9.87 2.52 -2.51
C ILE A 114 -10.78 2.56 -3.74
N ALA A 115 -10.31 3.11 -4.86
CA ALA A 115 -11.11 3.18 -6.09
C ALA A 115 -11.47 1.78 -6.64
N LEU A 116 -10.54 0.82 -6.59
CA LEU A 116 -10.83 -0.57 -6.96
C LEU A 116 -11.85 -1.21 -6.00
N ARG A 117 -11.77 -0.90 -4.71
CA ARG A 117 -12.75 -1.38 -3.71
C ARG A 117 -14.13 -0.83 -4.01
N ASP A 118 -14.23 0.46 -4.27
CA ASP A 118 -15.54 1.10 -4.46
C ASP A 118 -16.24 0.61 -5.73
N GLU A 119 -15.46 0.20 -6.75
CA GLU A 119 -15.98 -0.37 -8.00
C GLU A 119 -16.24 -1.88 -7.95
N LEU A 120 -15.37 -2.67 -7.30
CA LEU A 120 -15.35 -4.13 -7.41
C LEU A 120 -15.59 -4.88 -6.11
N ALA A 121 -15.61 -4.20 -4.96
CA ALA A 121 -16.01 -4.89 -3.75
C ALA A 121 -17.48 -5.24 -3.86
N PRO A 122 -17.86 -6.53 -3.71
CA PRO A 122 -19.26 -6.89 -3.68
C PRO A 122 -19.88 -6.15 -2.49
N ASP A 123 -20.86 -5.30 -2.78
CA ASP A 123 -21.62 -4.59 -1.77
C ASP A 123 -22.12 -5.61 -0.73
N ASN A 124 -22.24 -5.20 0.53
CA ASN A 124 -22.69 -6.07 1.61
C ASN A 124 -24.04 -6.73 1.24
N TYR A 125 -24.87 -6.02 0.47
CA TYR A 125 -26.11 -6.53 -0.13
C TYR A 125 -25.88 -7.63 -1.18
N ALA A 126 -24.93 -7.47 -2.09
CA ALA A 126 -24.59 -8.49 -3.11
C ALA A 126 -24.04 -9.78 -2.46
N ARG A 127 -23.22 -9.64 -1.41
CA ARG A 127 -22.77 -10.78 -0.58
C ARG A 127 -23.93 -11.47 0.13
N GLN A 128 -24.87 -10.72 0.70
CA GLN A 128 -26.07 -11.27 1.33
C GLN A 128 -26.94 -12.04 0.32
N GLN A 129 -27.12 -11.53 -0.90
CA GLN A 129 -27.87 -12.22 -1.95
C GLN A 129 -27.18 -13.48 -2.48
N LEU A 130 -25.85 -13.49 -2.58
CA LEU A 130 -25.08 -14.68 -2.95
C LEU A 130 -25.21 -15.80 -1.89
N ILE A 131 -25.17 -15.44 -0.61
CA ILE A 131 -25.36 -16.41 0.49
C ILE A 131 -26.80 -16.96 0.46
N LEU A 132 -27.80 -16.12 0.18
CA LEU A 132 -29.20 -16.53 0.06
C LEU A 132 -29.48 -17.41 -1.18
N ARG A 133 -28.70 -17.32 -2.26
CA ARG A 133 -28.84 -18.17 -3.46
C ARG A 133 -28.16 -19.54 -3.33
N CYS A 134 -27.28 -19.72 -2.36
CA CYS A 134 -26.57 -20.98 -2.11
C CYS A 134 -27.32 -21.91 -1.12
N TYR A 135 -28.52 -21.53 -0.69
CA TYR A 135 -29.45 -22.32 0.12
C TYR A 135 -30.78 -22.49 -0.62
#